data_AF-I7KWD4-F1
#
_entry.id   AF-I7KWD4-F1
#
_cell.length_a   1.000
_cell.length_b   1.000
_cell.length_c   1.000
_cell.angle_alpha   90.00
_cell.angle_beta   90.00
_cell.angle_gamma   90.00
#
_symmetry.space_group_name_H-M   'P 1'
#
loop_
_entity.id
_entity.type
_entity.pdbx_description
1 polymer ?
#
loop_
_entity_poly.entity_id
_entity_poly.type
_entity_poly.pdbx_seq_one_letter_code
_entity_poly.pdbx_strand_id
1 'polypeptide(L)'
;MEKVFLSKCENYNREEVYSAIDKIFDMAGGIGKVVNKNDKVFLKINLVMKKHPDDAATTHPMVVEAVAKKLVDYGCDVIIGDSPGGPYNEKVLKSLYKVCGIEEAAKNSGSKLNYDCRTEDFFNS
;
A
#
# COMPACT_ATOMS: atom_id res chain seq x y z
N MET A 1 -23.49 -6.55 -5.84
CA MET A 1 -23.39 -5.37 -4.96
C MET A 1 -22.02 -5.43 -4.32
N GLU A 2 -21.17 -4.45 -4.59
CA GLU A 2 -19.85 -4.37 -3.95
C GLU A 2 -20.02 -3.99 -2.48
N LYS A 3 -19.25 -4.64 -1.60
CA LYS A 3 -19.27 -4.34 -0.16
C LYS A 3 -18.19 -3.32 0.15
N VAL A 4 -18.57 -2.26 0.86
CA VAL A 4 -17.66 -1.23 1.33
C VAL A 4 -17.68 -1.24 2.86
N PHE A 5 -16.49 -1.23 3.47
CA PHE A 5 -16.31 -1.16 4.92
C PHE A 5 -15.63 0.16 5.29
N LEU A 6 -16.07 0.79 6.37
CA LEU A 6 -15.63 2.12 6.80
C LEU A 6 -15.38 2.10 8.30
N SER A 7 -14.28 2.71 8.73
CA SER A 7 -13.91 2.89 10.14
C SER A 7 -13.35 4.30 10.33
N LYS A 8 -13.76 4.98 11.42
CA LYS A 8 -13.28 6.33 11.73
C LYS A 8 -11.85 6.26 12.30
N CYS A 9 -10.98 7.15 11.81
CA CYS A 9 -9.62 7.36 12.30
C CYS A 9 -9.42 8.87 12.39
N GLU A 10 -9.20 9.42 13.59
CA GLU A 10 -9.20 10.88 13.80
C GLU A 10 -7.89 11.53 13.33
N ASN A 11 -6.81 10.76 13.37
CA ASN A 11 -5.50 11.20 12.92
C ASN A 11 -4.67 10.03 12.37
N TYR A 12 -3.44 10.32 11.93
CA TYR A 12 -2.52 9.33 11.38
C TYR A 12 -1.52 8.77 12.39
N ASN A 13 -1.79 8.86 13.69
CA ASN A 13 -0.96 8.20 14.69
C ASN A 13 -1.03 6.67 14.49
N ARG A 14 0.07 5.98 14.81
CA ARG A 14 0.22 4.56 14.50
C ARG A 14 -0.87 3.70 15.13
N GLU A 15 -1.18 3.94 16.40
CA GLU A 15 -2.12 3.13 17.17
C GLU A 15 -3.55 3.25 16.64
N GLU A 16 -3.99 4.47 16.31
CA GLU A 16 -5.31 4.72 15.74
C GLU A 16 -5.45 4.12 14.35
N VAL A 17 -4.46 4.30 13.47
CA VAL A 17 -4.50 3.74 12.12
C VAL A 17 -4.52 2.22 12.17
N TYR A 18 -3.70 1.61 13.04
CA TYR A 18 -3.70 0.14 13.20
C TYR A 18 -5.06 -0.35 13.70
N SER A 19 -5.62 0.31 14.72
CA SER A 19 -6.96 -0.02 15.23
C SER A 19 -8.04 0.12 14.16
N ALA A 20 -7.97 1.16 13.32
CA ALA A 20 -8.94 1.37 12.26
C ALA A 20 -8.84 0.30 11.16
N ILE A 21 -7.63 -0.07 10.74
CA ILE A 21 -7.40 -1.13 9.75
C ILE A 21 -7.85 -2.49 10.28
N ASP A 22 -7.58 -2.80 11.55
CA ASP A 22 -8.02 -4.04 12.18
C ASP A 22 -9.53 -4.18 12.17
N LYS A 23 -10.25 -3.11 12.56
CA LYS A 23 -11.72 -3.07 12.50
C LYS A 23 -12.25 -3.30 11.08
N ILE A 24 -11.60 -2.75 10.06
CA ILE A 24 -12.01 -2.93 8.66
C ILE A 24 -11.91 -4.40 8.25
N PHE A 25 -10.79 -5.06 8.57
CA PHE A 25 -10.64 -6.49 8.28
C PHE A 25 -11.61 -7.35 9.09
N ASP A 26 -11.88 -7.01 10.35
CA ASP A 26 -12.85 -7.72 11.18
C ASP A 26 -14.27 -7.61 10.60
N MET A 27 -14.67 -6.41 10.14
CA MET A 27 -15.95 -6.19 9.45
C MET A 27 -16.05 -7.00 8.15
N ALA A 28 -14.93 -7.24 7.46
CA ALA A 28 -14.85 -8.10 6.30
C ALA A 28 -14.92 -9.61 6.62
N GLY A 29 -15.00 -9.98 7.91
CA GLY A 29 -15.01 -11.37 8.39
C GLY A 29 -13.62 -11.93 8.70
N GLY A 30 -12.64 -11.04 8.90
CA GLY A 30 -11.24 -11.34 9.14
C GLY A 30 -10.39 -11.32 7.87
N ILE A 31 -9.08 -11.10 8.03
CA ILE A 31 -8.12 -11.03 6.91
C ILE A 31 -8.12 -12.28 6.02
N GLY A 32 -8.38 -13.46 6.59
CA GLY A 32 -8.48 -14.73 5.86
C GLY A 32 -9.67 -14.83 4.90
N LYS A 33 -10.58 -13.84 4.90
CA LYS A 33 -11.65 -13.72 3.90
C LYS A 33 -11.23 -12.89 2.68
N VAL A 34 -10.10 -12.19 2.78
CA VAL A 34 -9.56 -11.31 1.74
C VAL A 34 -8.37 -11.96 1.03
N VAL A 35 -7.49 -12.63 1.78
CA VAL A 35 -6.28 -13.29 1.28
C VAL A 35 -6.06 -14.64 1.96
N ASN A 36 -5.28 -15.52 1.34
CA ASN A 36 -4.79 -16.75 1.94
C ASN A 36 -3.36 -16.57 2.48
N LYS A 37 -2.97 -17.43 3.42
CA LYS A 37 -1.57 -17.52 3.86
C LYS A 37 -0.67 -17.87 2.67
N ASN A 38 0.50 -17.26 2.61
CA ASN A 38 1.50 -17.39 1.53
C ASN A 38 1.08 -16.79 0.17
N ASP A 39 -0.05 -16.09 0.08
CA ASP A 39 -0.37 -15.33 -1.13
C ASP A 39 0.72 -14.28 -1.42
N LYS A 40 1.06 -14.13 -2.69
CA LYS A 40 1.83 -12.97 -3.18
C LYS A 40 0.87 -11.83 -3.44
N VAL A 41 0.95 -10.78 -2.63
CA VAL A 41 0.00 -9.66 -2.67
C VAL A 41 0.71 -8.42 -3.18
N PHE A 42 0.19 -7.85 -4.26
CA PHE A 42 0.60 -6.53 -4.72
C PHE A 42 -0.29 -5.45 -4.09
N LEU A 43 0.28 -4.67 -3.18
CA LEU A 43 -0.39 -3.54 -2.55
C LEU A 43 -0.18 -2.28 -3.41
N LYS A 44 -1.15 -2.01 -4.29
CA LYS A 44 -1.18 -0.81 -5.11
C LYS A 44 -1.49 0.42 -4.25
N ILE A 45 -0.54 1.34 -4.16
CA ILE A 45 -0.72 2.65 -3.52
C ILE A 45 -0.97 3.72 -4.60
N ASN A 46 -1.59 4.86 -4.25
CA ASN A 46 -1.83 5.95 -5.21
C ASN A 46 -0.96 7.16 -4.86
N LEU A 47 0.15 7.31 -5.57
CA LEU A 47 1.08 8.45 -5.53
C LEU A 47 0.87 9.27 -6.81
N VAL A 48 -0.11 10.17 -6.79
CA VAL A 48 -0.51 10.95 -7.97
C VAL A 48 0.61 11.88 -8.46
N MET A 49 1.40 12.45 -7.53
CA MET A 49 2.51 13.36 -7.81
C MET A 49 3.46 13.46 -6.60
N LYS A 50 4.70 13.94 -6.80
CA LYS A 50 5.65 14.22 -5.69
C LYS A 50 5.08 15.28 -4.76
N LYS A 51 4.51 14.85 -3.64
CA LYS A 51 4.01 15.72 -2.58
C LYS A 51 4.35 15.11 -1.22
N HIS A 52 4.54 15.97 -0.23
CA HIS A 52 4.79 15.52 1.12
C HIS A 52 3.49 14.90 1.68
N PRO A 53 3.56 13.89 2.56
CA PRO A 53 2.36 13.31 3.19
C PRO A 53 1.41 14.33 3.81
N ASP A 54 1.95 15.43 4.34
CA ASP A 54 1.18 16.53 4.94
C ASP A 54 0.28 17.27 3.94
N ASP A 55 0.57 17.17 2.64
CA ASP A 55 -0.25 17.78 1.58
C ASP A 55 -1.53 16.98 1.30
N ALA A 56 -1.73 15.81 1.94
CA ALA A 56 -2.86 14.89 1.79
C ALA A 56 -3.20 14.51 0.33
N ALA A 57 -2.23 14.64 -0.58
CA ALA A 57 -2.43 14.43 -2.01
C ALA A 57 -2.08 13.01 -2.48
N THR A 58 -1.47 12.21 -1.60
CA THR A 58 -1.09 10.81 -1.84
C THR A 58 -1.55 9.94 -0.68
N THR A 59 -1.64 8.62 -0.88
CA THR A 59 -1.94 7.70 0.22
C THR A 59 -0.95 7.91 1.37
N HIS A 60 -1.45 8.17 2.59
CA HIS A 60 -0.60 8.45 3.74
C HIS A 60 0.24 7.21 4.11
N PRO A 61 1.56 7.34 4.35
CA PRO A 61 2.46 6.22 4.58
C PRO A 61 2.04 5.33 5.76
N MET A 62 1.48 5.91 6.83
CA MET A 62 0.97 5.09 7.96
C MET A 62 -0.18 4.15 7.58
N VAL A 63 -1.04 4.53 6.63
CA VAL A 63 -2.11 3.65 6.16
C VAL A 63 -1.52 2.50 5.35
N VAL A 64 -0.53 2.81 4.51
CA VAL A 64 0.22 1.79 3.73
C VAL A 64 0.94 0.82 4.67
N GLU A 65 1.66 1.34 5.67
CA GLU A 65 2.35 0.55 6.70
C GLU A 65 1.38 -0.40 7.40
N ALA A 66 0.24 0.12 7.88
CA ALA A 66 -0.74 -0.66 8.63
C ALA A 66 -1.33 -1.82 7.81
N VAL A 67 -1.72 -1.55 6.55
CA VAL A 67 -2.28 -2.58 5.66
C VAL A 67 -1.21 -3.60 5.29
N ALA A 68 -0.03 -3.16 4.87
CA ALA A 68 1.08 -4.05 4.51
C ALA A 68 1.48 -4.92 5.71
N LYS A 69 1.58 -4.33 6.90
CA LYS A 69 1.94 -5.05 8.12
C LYS A 69 0.91 -6.12 8.47
N LYS A 70 -0.39 -5.81 8.38
CA LYS A 70 -1.45 -6.80 8.65
C LYS A 70 -1.37 -8.00 7.70
N LEU A 71 -1.08 -7.75 6.42
CA LEU A 71 -0.88 -8.79 5.41
C LEU A 71 0.40 -9.63 5.65
N VAL A 72 1.52 -8.98 5.96
CA VAL A 72 2.78 -9.67 6.27
C VAL A 72 2.64 -10.51 7.54
N ASP A 73 2.06 -9.96 8.62
CA ASP A 73 1.84 -10.67 9.89
C ASP A 73 0.89 -11.87 9.71
N TYR A 74 -0.02 -11.83 8.72
CA TYR A 74 -0.86 -12.97 8.35
C TYR A 74 -0.11 -14.07 7.58
N GLY A 75 1.06 -13.75 7.01
CA GLY A 75 1.93 -14.66 6.27
C GLY A 75 1.93 -14.48 4.76
N CYS A 76 1.54 -13.31 4.24
CA CYS A 76 1.62 -13.00 2.81
C CYS A 76 3.01 -12.46 2.42
N ASP A 77 3.41 -12.69 1.16
CA ASP A 77 4.57 -12.01 0.55
C ASP A 77 4.08 -10.72 -0.13
N VAL A 78 4.30 -9.57 0.51
CA VAL A 78 3.70 -8.29 0.12
C VAL A 78 4.70 -7.44 -0.66
N ILE A 79 4.26 -6.94 -1.82
CA ILE A 79 4.99 -6.00 -2.66
C ILE A 79 4.16 -4.72 -2.78
N ILE A 80 4.68 -3.59 -2.30
CA ILE A 80 4.10 -2.27 -2.47
C ILE A 80 4.56 -1.69 -3.80
N GLY A 81 3.64 -1.13 -4.58
CA GLY A 81 3.99 -0.52 -5.85
C GLY A 81 2.99 0.51 -6.34
N ASP A 82 3.43 1.28 -7.34
CA ASP A 82 2.60 2.28 -8.01
C ASP A 82 3.07 2.52 -9.45
N SER A 83 2.20 3.16 -10.24
CA SER A 83 2.38 3.63 -11.61
C SER A 83 2.02 5.13 -11.69
N PRO A 84 2.85 6.02 -11.11
CA PRO A 84 2.62 7.46 -11.11
C PRO A 84 2.71 8.03 -12.53
N GLY A 85 2.05 9.17 -12.77
CA GLY A 85 2.13 9.87 -14.05
C GLY A 85 3.55 10.41 -14.32
N GLY A 86 3.95 10.42 -15.60
CA GLY A 86 5.28 10.86 -16.04
C GLY A 86 6.24 9.71 -16.34
N PRO A 87 7.56 9.97 -16.43
CA PRO A 87 8.53 8.93 -16.77
C PRO A 87 8.52 7.78 -15.76
N TYR A 88 8.20 6.58 -16.22
CA TYR A 88 8.20 5.38 -15.40
C TYR A 88 9.58 4.71 -15.42
N ASN A 89 10.42 5.08 -14.45
CA ASN A 89 11.74 4.46 -14.26
C ASN A 89 12.10 4.37 -12.79
N GLU A 90 13.06 3.50 -12.49
CA GLU A 90 13.47 3.17 -11.12
C GLU A 90 13.94 4.40 -10.33
N LYS A 91 14.66 5.35 -10.94
CA LYS A 91 15.15 6.56 -10.26
C LYS A 91 13.98 7.44 -9.80
N VAL A 92 12.96 7.59 -10.65
CA VAL A 92 11.75 8.35 -10.32
C VAL A 92 10.95 7.66 -9.21
N LEU A 93 10.76 6.34 -9.29
CA LEU A 93 10.08 5.55 -8.25
C LEU A 93 10.80 5.63 -6.91
N LYS A 94 12.12 5.43 -6.86
CA LYS A 94 12.94 5.61 -5.64
C LYS A 94 12.73 6.99 -5.03
N SER A 95 12.80 8.04 -5.85
CA SER A 95 12.59 9.41 -5.37
C SER A 95 11.17 9.62 -4.82
N LEU A 96 10.15 9.03 -5.43
CA LEU A 96 8.76 9.13 -4.96
C LEU A 96 8.55 8.38 -3.65
N TYR A 97 8.98 7.11 -3.57
CA TYR A 97 8.83 6.32 -2.35
C TYR A 97 9.54 6.95 -1.17
N LYS A 98 10.72 7.55 -1.39
CA LYS A 98 11.43 8.29 -0.35
C LYS A 98 10.67 9.53 0.11
N VAL A 99 10.22 10.38 -0.81
CA VAL A 99 9.54 11.65 -0.47
C VAL A 99 8.18 11.42 0.19
N CYS A 100 7.45 10.39 -0.24
CA CYS A 100 6.14 10.07 0.32
C CYS A 100 6.21 9.18 1.59
N GLY A 101 7.41 8.88 2.10
CA GLY A 101 7.60 8.06 3.31
C GLY A 101 7.29 6.57 3.14
N ILE A 102 7.18 6.09 1.90
CA ILE A 102 6.82 4.71 1.57
C ILE A 102 7.99 3.74 1.82
N GLU A 103 9.24 4.21 1.72
CA GLU A 103 10.41 3.38 2.07
C GLU A 103 10.38 2.93 3.53
N GLU A 104 10.09 3.84 4.46
CA GLU A 104 9.97 3.49 5.87
C GLU A 104 8.72 2.64 6.14
N ALA A 105 7.59 2.93 5.49
CA ALA A 105 6.39 2.09 5.60
C ALA A 105 6.64 0.64 5.17
N ALA A 106 7.37 0.43 4.06
CA ALA A 106 7.73 -0.90 3.58
C ALA A 106 8.65 -1.63 4.57
N LYS A 107 9.68 -0.93 5.06
CA LYS A 107 10.61 -1.46 6.06
C LYS A 107 9.93 -1.85 7.37
N ASN A 108 9.08 -0.98 7.92
CA ASN A 108 8.38 -1.21 9.19
C ASN A 108 7.34 -2.35 9.10
N SER A 109 6.75 -2.54 7.92
CA SER A 109 5.80 -3.63 7.67
C SER A 109 6.46 -4.96 7.29
N GLY A 110 7.74 -4.96 6.93
CA GLY A 110 8.42 -6.15 6.38
C GLY A 110 8.06 -6.46 4.92
N SER A 111 7.46 -5.52 4.22
CA SER A 111 7.09 -5.66 2.80
C SER A 111 8.21 -5.18 1.87
N LYS A 112 8.09 -5.52 0.57
CA LYS A 112 9.03 -5.15 -0.49
C LYS A 112 8.49 -3.99 -1.31
N LEU A 113 9.37 -3.27 -2.01
CA LEU A 113 8.98 -2.25 -2.98
C LEU A 113 9.18 -2.74 -4.41
N ASN A 114 8.22 -2.44 -5.28
CA ASN A 114 8.36 -2.68 -6.71
C ASN A 114 9.22 -1.59 -7.36
N TYR A 115 10.26 -2.01 -8.06
CA TYR A 115 11.09 -1.15 -8.91
C TYR A 115 11.12 -1.63 -10.37
N ASP A 116 10.37 -2.68 -10.69
CA ASP A 116 10.29 -3.18 -12.06
C ASP A 116 9.53 -2.19 -12.93
N CYS A 117 10.26 -1.64 -13.91
CA CYS A 117 9.76 -0.65 -14.87
C CYS A 117 9.72 -1.19 -16.30
N ARG A 118 9.82 -2.51 -16.48
CA ARG A 118 9.73 -3.14 -17.81
C ARG A 118 8.32 -2.99 -18.37
N THR A 119 8.24 -2.75 -19.67
CA THR A 119 6.98 -2.60 -20.41
C THR A 119 6.98 -3.58 -21.58
N GLU A 120 5.82 -4.20 -21.83
CA GLU A 120 5.58 -5.04 -22.99
C GLU A 120 4.29 -4.58 -23.65
N ASP A 121 4.32 -4.40 -24.97
CA ASP A 121 3.15 -4.01 -25.74
C ASP A 121 2.30 -5.25 -26.01
N PHE A 122 1.05 -5.24 -25.54
CA PHE A 122 0.10 -6.30 -25.82
C PHE A 122 -0.66 -6.01 -27.12
N PHE A 123 -0.28 -6.71 -28.19
CA PHE A 123 -1.05 -6.74 -29.43
C PHE A 123 -2.01 -7.93 -29.39
N ASN A 124 -3.31 -7.67 -29.27
CA ASN A 124 -4.32 -8.70 -29.52
C ASN A 124 -4.36 -8.96 -31.03
N SER A 125 -3.88 -10.13 -31.46
CA SER A 125 -4.10 -10.70 -32.80
C SER A 125 -5.44 -11.41 -32.89
#